data_AF-A0A349MCZ9-F1
#
_entry.id   AF-A0A349MCZ9-F1
#
_cell.length_a   1.000
_cell.length_b   1.000
_cell.length_c   1.000
_cell.angle_alpha   90.00
_cell.angle_beta   90.00
_cell.angle_gamma   90.00
#
_symmetry.space_group_name_H-M   'P 1'
#
loop_
_entity.id
_entity.type
_entity.pdbx_description
1 polymer ?
#
loop_
_entity_poly.entity_id
_entity_poly.type
_entity_poly.pdbx_seq_one_letter_code
_entity_poly.pdbx_strand_id
1 'polypeptide(L)'
;DALIRYADLGSDYNVQLHVQLHTGEIMASHPKDAWCTRFHFDEDTIWMDLNGSRFMHIAAMSQAMADGPLSQEESDDLPWGVNRPEGRDTSQVVRVGSIWAIDLGRDPANPIASLGSVRLECLSIESEEVMLRVSDLVTDQPEALSWDTIWVTHDQNVSQTHLSLLNREVVDIEPPTGTWELYFTQYTTLFETEDGEPLEYLVTGVLSHAEGVRVLQPEDGDWEYWKEVEWNSEDWSEDWDVLGWDWKSYSLSDGSYTINSDQIYCIATSEGREFLLRFLDFYDETGATGRVTYETLER
;
A
#
# COMPACT_ATOMS: atom_id res chain seq x y z
N ASP A 1 1.48 30.90 -2.23
CA ASP A 1 2.50 30.77 -1.17
C ASP A 1 2.63 29.32 -0.77
N ALA A 2 3.83 28.91 -0.37
CA ALA A 2 4.06 27.57 0.14
C ALA A 2 3.40 27.42 1.52
N LEU A 3 2.84 26.24 1.78
CA LEU A 3 2.09 25.91 2.98
C LEU A 3 2.76 24.73 3.68
N ILE A 4 3.02 24.88 4.99
CA ILE A 4 3.48 23.80 5.85
C ILE A 4 2.26 23.01 6.34
N ARG A 5 2.35 21.68 6.23
CA ARG A 5 1.30 20.73 6.54
C ARG A 5 1.84 19.59 7.40
N TYR A 6 0.92 18.86 8.02
CA TYR A 6 1.22 17.77 8.93
C TYR A 6 0.31 16.57 8.64
N ALA A 7 0.90 15.38 8.66
CA ALA A 7 0.18 14.11 8.66
C ALA A 7 0.69 13.26 9.83
N ASP A 8 -0.21 12.80 10.68
CA ASP A 8 0.15 12.16 11.96
C ASP A 8 -0.26 10.67 11.94
N LEU A 9 0.73 9.80 11.79
CA LEU A 9 0.53 8.35 11.74
C LEU A 9 0.52 7.70 13.14
N GLY A 10 0.75 8.49 14.19
CA GLY A 10 1.01 7.98 15.53
C GLY A 10 2.43 7.40 15.67
N SER A 11 2.89 7.29 16.91
CA SER A 11 4.25 6.83 17.23
C SER A 11 4.51 5.35 16.94
N ASP A 12 3.45 4.58 16.80
CA ASP A 12 3.42 3.17 16.40
C ASP A 12 3.03 2.99 14.92
N TYR A 13 2.83 4.09 14.18
CA TYR A 13 2.44 4.10 12.77
C TYR A 13 1.17 3.26 12.51
N ASN A 14 0.19 3.35 13.41
CA ASN A 14 -0.95 2.44 13.45
C ASN A 14 -2.11 2.83 12.51
N VAL A 15 -2.05 4.01 11.88
CA VAL A 15 -3.05 4.47 10.92
C VAL A 15 -2.48 4.65 9.52
N GLN A 16 -3.39 4.66 8.55
CA GLN A 16 -3.15 4.99 7.16
C GLN A 16 -4.03 6.20 6.81
N LEU A 17 -3.48 7.18 6.08
CA LEU A 17 -4.14 8.46 5.83
C LEU A 17 -4.22 8.75 4.34
N HIS A 18 -5.43 9.05 3.86
CA HIS A 18 -5.65 9.62 2.52
C HIS A 18 -5.71 11.14 2.65
N VAL A 19 -4.86 11.86 1.93
CA VAL A 19 -4.68 13.30 2.07
C VAL A 19 -4.87 14.02 0.74
N GLN A 20 -5.61 15.12 0.77
CA GLN A 20 -5.79 16.03 -0.36
C GLN A 20 -4.67 17.09 -0.38
N LEU A 21 -3.95 17.22 -1.49
CA LEU A 21 -2.81 18.12 -1.65
C LEU A 21 -3.19 19.60 -1.55
N HIS A 22 -4.31 20.00 -2.14
CA HIS A 22 -4.70 21.41 -2.20
C HIS A 22 -4.99 22.01 -0.82
N THR A 23 -5.76 21.30 0.00
CA THR A 23 -6.18 21.79 1.32
C THR A 23 -5.33 21.24 2.44
N GLY A 24 -4.63 20.11 2.22
CA GLY A 24 -3.96 19.34 3.27
C GLY A 24 -4.93 18.57 4.17
N GLU A 25 -6.21 18.47 3.78
CA GLU A 25 -7.23 17.78 4.55
C GLU A 25 -7.00 16.26 4.50
N ILE A 26 -7.18 15.61 5.66
CA ILE A 26 -7.20 14.16 5.77
C ILE A 26 -8.61 13.70 5.41
N MET A 27 -8.76 13.14 4.21
CA MET A 27 -10.04 12.69 3.67
C MET A 27 -10.52 11.39 4.33
N ALA A 28 -9.58 10.54 4.72
CA ALA A 28 -9.87 9.34 5.50
C ALA A 28 -8.67 8.94 6.37
N SER A 29 -8.97 8.28 7.50
CA SER A 29 -8.00 7.74 8.44
C SER A 29 -8.51 6.40 8.95
N HIS A 30 -7.74 5.35 8.72
CA HIS A 30 -8.11 3.98 9.11
C HIS A 30 -6.96 3.31 9.83
N PRO A 31 -7.22 2.43 10.81
CA PRO A 31 -6.16 1.62 11.39
C PRO A 31 -5.59 0.68 10.33
N LYS A 32 -4.30 0.38 10.43
CA LYS A 32 -3.58 -0.40 9.41
C LYS A 32 -4.05 -1.84 9.25
N ASP A 33 -4.90 -2.33 10.15
CA ASP A 33 -5.55 -3.64 10.10
C ASP A 33 -7.01 -3.61 9.62
N ALA A 34 -7.52 -2.46 9.20
CA ALA A 34 -8.89 -2.31 8.70
C ALA A 34 -9.19 -3.14 7.44
N TRP A 35 -8.17 -3.44 6.63
CA TRP A 35 -8.29 -4.19 5.38
C TRP A 35 -7.09 -5.10 5.14
N CYS A 36 -7.27 -6.10 4.28
CA CYS A 36 -6.26 -7.12 3.96
C CYS A 36 -5.88 -7.10 2.49
N THR A 37 -6.86 -7.10 1.60
CA THR A 37 -6.66 -6.99 0.16
C THR A 37 -7.51 -5.89 -0.42
N ARG A 38 -7.11 -5.35 -1.56
CA ARG A 38 -7.91 -4.39 -2.34
C ARG A 38 -7.97 -4.81 -3.79
N PHE A 39 -9.07 -4.49 -4.44
CA PHE A 39 -9.37 -4.87 -5.82
C PHE A 39 -9.53 -3.63 -6.69
N HIS A 40 -8.76 -3.57 -7.76
CA HIS A 40 -8.89 -2.58 -8.81
C HIS A 40 -9.61 -3.20 -10.01
N PHE A 41 -10.64 -2.54 -10.51
CA PHE A 41 -11.38 -2.94 -11.69
C PHE A 41 -11.04 -1.95 -12.81
N ASP A 42 -10.39 -2.41 -13.88
CA ASP A 42 -10.07 -1.60 -15.07
C ASP A 42 -10.48 -2.37 -16.31
N GLU A 43 -11.59 -1.95 -16.91
CA GLU A 43 -12.16 -2.54 -18.12
C GLU A 43 -12.24 -4.08 -18.09
N ASP A 44 -11.23 -4.75 -18.65
CA ASP A 44 -11.13 -6.20 -18.82
C ASP A 44 -10.21 -6.90 -17.79
N THR A 45 -9.56 -6.14 -16.91
CA THR A 45 -8.59 -6.65 -15.96
C THR A 45 -8.95 -6.26 -14.52
N ILE A 46 -8.79 -7.23 -13.62
CA ILE A 46 -8.93 -7.01 -12.19
C ILE A 46 -7.61 -7.36 -11.53
N TRP A 47 -7.15 -6.53 -10.61
CA TRP A 47 -5.96 -6.78 -9.82
C TRP A 47 -6.32 -6.89 -8.35
N MET A 48 -5.53 -7.66 -7.61
CA MET A 48 -5.61 -7.78 -6.16
C MET A 48 -4.26 -7.42 -5.55
N ASP A 49 -4.26 -6.42 -4.67
CA ASP A 49 -3.09 -6.01 -3.89
C ASP A 49 -3.27 -6.35 -2.41
N LEU A 50 -2.18 -6.66 -1.73
CA LEU A 50 -2.10 -6.85 -0.28
C LEU A 50 -1.98 -5.49 0.43
N ASN A 51 -2.42 -5.47 1.68
CA ASN A 51 -2.06 -4.42 2.61
C ASN A 51 -0.62 -4.60 3.10
N GLY A 52 0.33 -3.92 2.44
CA GLY A 52 1.75 -3.96 2.78
C GLY A 52 2.09 -3.45 4.18
N SER A 53 1.20 -2.72 4.87
CA SER A 53 1.49 -2.12 6.18
C SER A 53 1.62 -3.13 7.34
N ARG A 54 1.23 -4.38 7.11
CA ARG A 54 1.22 -5.45 8.13
C ARG A 54 2.20 -6.57 7.85
N PHE A 55 3.10 -6.39 6.87
CA PHE A 55 4.04 -7.44 6.47
C PHE A 55 3.30 -8.71 6.02
N MET A 56 2.26 -8.53 5.20
CA MET A 56 1.50 -9.61 4.60
C MET A 56 2.27 -10.26 3.45
N HIS A 57 2.06 -11.56 3.26
CA HIS A 57 2.63 -12.34 2.16
C HIS A 57 1.56 -13.06 1.36
N ILE A 58 1.87 -13.34 0.11
CA ILE A 58 1.02 -14.10 -0.81
C ILE A 58 1.85 -15.15 -1.55
N ALA A 59 1.24 -16.30 -1.81
CA ALA A 59 1.79 -17.35 -2.66
C ALA A 59 0.69 -17.94 -3.54
N ALA A 60 1.00 -18.23 -4.82
CA ALA A 60 0.07 -18.94 -5.69
C ALA A 60 -0.05 -20.41 -5.26
N MET A 61 -1.27 -20.96 -5.32
CA MET A 61 -1.55 -22.35 -4.96
C MET A 61 -2.15 -23.13 -6.13
N SER A 62 -1.96 -24.45 -6.11
CA SER A 62 -2.67 -25.35 -7.02
C SER A 62 -4.05 -25.74 -6.46
N GLN A 63 -5.00 -26.09 -7.34
CA GLN A 63 -6.32 -26.60 -6.95
C GLN A 63 -6.23 -27.81 -5.99
N ALA A 64 -5.27 -28.70 -6.22
CA ALA A 64 -5.08 -29.89 -5.39
C ALA A 64 -4.71 -29.52 -3.94
N MET A 65 -3.89 -28.48 -3.74
CA MET A 65 -3.56 -27.97 -2.40
C MET A 65 -4.75 -27.22 -1.79
N ALA A 66 -5.51 -26.50 -2.60
CA ALA A 66 -6.67 -25.72 -2.17
C ALA A 66 -7.82 -26.58 -1.64
N ASP A 67 -8.09 -27.73 -2.26
CA ASP A 67 -9.18 -28.63 -1.85
C ASP A 67 -8.73 -29.68 -0.82
N GLY A 68 -7.42 -29.82 -0.60
CA GLY A 68 -6.81 -30.79 0.31
C GLY A 68 -6.43 -30.24 1.68
N PRO A 69 -6.06 -31.12 2.63
CA PRO A 69 -5.43 -30.67 3.85
C PRO A 69 -4.06 -30.07 3.52
N LEU A 70 -3.63 -29.11 4.33
CA LEU A 70 -2.32 -28.48 4.21
C LEU A 70 -1.75 -28.41 5.63
N SER A 71 -0.63 -29.07 5.85
CA SER A 71 0.10 -29.00 7.11
C SER A 71 0.84 -27.67 7.24
N GLN A 72 1.31 -27.36 8.46
CA GLN A 72 2.14 -26.16 8.68
C GLN A 72 3.45 -26.23 7.87
N GLU A 73 4.10 -27.40 7.81
CA GLU A 73 5.35 -27.59 7.05
C GLU A 73 5.14 -27.32 5.55
N GLU A 74 4.05 -27.83 4.96
CA GLU A 74 3.72 -27.56 3.56
C GLU A 74 3.35 -26.10 3.31
N SER A 75 2.75 -25.41 4.29
CA SER A 75 2.47 -23.98 4.22
C SER A 75 3.75 -23.15 4.30
N ASP A 76 4.72 -23.55 5.13
CA ASP A 76 5.99 -22.85 5.29
C ASP A 76 6.87 -22.97 4.03
N ASP A 77 6.73 -24.06 3.27
CA ASP A 77 7.45 -24.32 2.01
C ASP A 77 6.86 -23.60 0.78
N LEU A 78 5.75 -22.87 0.93
CA LEU A 78 5.17 -22.09 -0.17
C LEU A 78 6.12 -20.95 -0.60
N PRO A 79 6.12 -20.59 -1.89
CA PRO A 79 6.95 -19.49 -2.41
C PRO A 79 6.32 -18.14 -2.05
N TRP A 80 6.38 -17.79 -0.77
CA TRP A 80 5.86 -16.53 -0.23
C TRP A 80 6.59 -15.33 -0.82
N GLY A 81 5.82 -14.30 -1.15
CA GLY A 81 6.34 -12.99 -1.53
C GLY A 81 5.39 -11.87 -1.14
N VAL A 82 5.81 -10.65 -1.42
CA VAL A 82 5.06 -9.41 -1.12
C VAL A 82 4.72 -8.68 -2.42
N ASN A 83 3.72 -7.80 -2.38
CA ASN A 83 3.55 -6.85 -3.48
C ASN A 83 4.62 -5.77 -3.42
N ARG A 84 5.08 -5.37 -4.60
CA ARG A 84 6.03 -4.29 -4.80
C ARG A 84 5.38 -2.93 -4.49
N PRO A 85 6.03 -2.06 -3.71
CA PRO A 85 5.48 -0.74 -3.43
C PRO A 85 5.41 0.17 -4.66
N GLU A 86 6.18 -0.12 -5.71
CA GLU A 86 6.22 0.64 -6.96
C GLU A 86 4.89 0.57 -7.73
N GLY A 87 4.12 -0.51 -7.58
CA GLY A 87 2.84 -0.66 -8.27
C GLY A 87 2.44 -2.09 -8.57
N ARG A 88 1.61 -2.24 -9.60
CA ARG A 88 1.08 -3.55 -10.01
C ARG A 88 1.89 -4.17 -11.12
N ASP A 89 2.06 -5.48 -11.02
CA ASP A 89 2.56 -6.32 -12.11
C ASP A 89 1.59 -7.48 -12.42
N THR A 90 1.98 -8.32 -13.38
CA THR A 90 1.15 -9.43 -13.86
C THR A 90 0.82 -10.50 -12.81
N SER A 91 1.58 -10.57 -11.71
CA SER A 91 1.32 -11.50 -10.60
C SER A 91 0.07 -11.13 -9.79
N GLN A 92 -0.33 -9.86 -9.82
CA GLN A 92 -1.51 -9.36 -9.11
C GLN A 92 -2.81 -9.52 -9.91
N VAL A 93 -2.75 -9.95 -11.18
CA VAL A 93 -3.94 -10.11 -12.03
C VAL A 93 -4.81 -11.27 -11.53
N VAL A 94 -6.06 -10.96 -11.24
CA VAL A 94 -7.10 -11.91 -10.82
C VAL A 94 -7.68 -12.61 -12.05
N ARG A 95 -7.73 -13.94 -12.00
CA ARG A 95 -8.34 -14.78 -13.03
C ARG A 95 -9.28 -15.79 -12.37
N VAL A 96 -10.30 -16.20 -13.10
CA VAL A 96 -11.14 -17.31 -12.67
C VAL A 96 -10.28 -18.55 -12.46
N GLY A 97 -10.39 -19.18 -11.29
CA GLY A 97 -9.58 -20.31 -10.86
C GLY A 97 -8.19 -19.94 -10.32
N SER A 98 -7.86 -18.65 -10.18
CA SER A 98 -6.69 -18.23 -9.40
C SER A 98 -6.91 -18.58 -7.93
N ILE A 99 -5.86 -19.12 -7.30
CA ILE A 99 -5.87 -19.54 -5.89
C ILE A 99 -4.60 -19.04 -5.23
N TRP A 100 -4.77 -18.47 -4.04
CA TRP A 100 -3.68 -17.90 -3.25
C TRP A 100 -3.71 -18.41 -1.82
N ALA A 101 -2.53 -18.62 -1.26
CA ALA A 101 -2.27 -18.60 0.16
C ALA A 101 -1.91 -17.16 0.55
N ILE A 102 -2.44 -16.68 1.67
CA ILE A 102 -2.22 -15.31 2.16
C ILE A 102 -1.87 -15.38 3.65
N ASP A 103 -0.67 -14.92 4.05
CA ASP A 103 -0.35 -14.58 5.45
C ASP A 103 -0.97 -13.21 5.73
N LEU A 104 -1.85 -13.13 6.74
CA LEU A 104 -2.55 -11.91 7.13
C LEU A 104 -1.64 -10.92 7.88
N GLY A 105 -0.37 -11.27 8.06
CA GLY A 105 0.68 -10.40 8.54
C GLY A 105 0.79 -10.43 10.05
N ARG A 106 1.12 -9.28 10.63
CA ARG A 106 1.40 -9.12 12.06
C ARG A 106 0.40 -8.19 12.74
N ASP A 107 0.09 -8.49 13.99
CA ASP A 107 -0.79 -7.68 14.84
C ASP A 107 -0.14 -6.29 15.08
N PRO A 108 -0.84 -5.18 14.76
CA PRO A 108 -0.34 -3.83 14.99
C PRO A 108 0.07 -3.55 16.44
N ALA A 109 -0.65 -4.09 17.41
CA ALA A 109 -0.39 -3.90 18.84
C ALA A 109 0.64 -4.89 19.39
N ASN A 110 0.86 -6.01 18.70
CA ASN A 110 1.89 -7.00 19.03
C ASN A 110 2.58 -7.53 17.77
N PRO A 111 3.60 -6.83 17.24
CA PRO A 111 4.22 -7.17 15.95
C PRO A 111 4.87 -8.55 15.85
N ILE A 112 5.01 -9.28 16.96
CA ILE A 112 5.50 -10.66 16.99
C ILE A 112 4.36 -11.67 16.74
N ALA A 113 3.12 -11.32 17.04
CA ALA A 113 1.96 -12.18 16.83
C ALA A 113 1.52 -12.15 15.35
N SER A 114 1.33 -13.35 14.78
CA SER A 114 0.71 -13.52 13.48
C SER A 114 -0.81 -13.33 13.58
N LEU A 115 -1.41 -12.76 12.53
CA LEU A 115 -2.85 -12.66 12.35
C LEU A 115 -3.47 -13.90 11.68
N GLY A 116 -2.67 -14.94 11.46
CA GLY A 116 -3.07 -16.18 10.79
C GLY A 116 -2.93 -16.11 9.27
N SER A 117 -3.36 -17.16 8.60
CA SER A 117 -3.27 -17.28 7.15
C SER A 117 -4.51 -17.95 6.56
N VAL A 118 -4.83 -17.57 5.33
CA VAL A 118 -6.01 -18.06 4.61
C VAL A 118 -5.64 -18.58 3.23
N ARG A 119 -6.51 -19.43 2.69
CA ARG A 119 -6.56 -19.76 1.26
C ARG A 119 -7.73 -19.00 0.64
N LEU A 120 -7.50 -18.35 -0.50
CA LEU A 120 -8.48 -17.56 -1.24
C LEU A 120 -8.54 -18.05 -2.69
N GLU A 121 -9.73 -18.24 -3.22
CA GLU A 121 -9.94 -18.66 -4.61
C GLU A 121 -10.94 -17.77 -5.32
N CYS A 122 -10.63 -17.38 -6.55
CA CYS A 122 -11.54 -16.68 -7.44
C CYS A 122 -12.42 -17.67 -8.20
N LEU A 123 -13.72 -17.67 -7.92
CA LEU A 123 -14.71 -18.59 -8.51
C LEU A 123 -15.29 -18.04 -9.82
N SER A 124 -15.55 -16.74 -9.88
CA SER A 124 -16.05 -16.08 -11.08
C SER A 124 -15.66 -14.61 -11.10
N ILE A 125 -15.56 -14.08 -12.32
CA ILE A 125 -15.35 -12.66 -12.61
C ILE A 125 -16.48 -12.25 -13.56
N GLU A 126 -17.22 -11.22 -13.16
CA GLU A 126 -18.13 -10.46 -14.00
C GLU A 126 -17.56 -9.03 -14.17
N SER A 127 -18.18 -8.19 -14.99
CA SER A 127 -17.62 -6.86 -15.33
C SER A 127 -17.41 -5.94 -14.12
N GLU A 128 -18.19 -6.12 -13.07
CA GLU A 128 -18.20 -5.25 -11.89
C GLU A 128 -18.14 -6.07 -10.59
N GLU A 129 -17.83 -7.36 -10.66
CA GLU A 129 -17.91 -8.24 -9.49
C GLU A 129 -16.93 -9.41 -9.58
N VAL A 130 -16.27 -9.70 -8.47
CA VAL A 130 -15.51 -10.93 -8.25
C VAL A 130 -16.16 -11.74 -7.15
N MET A 131 -16.45 -13.01 -7.45
CA MET A 131 -16.88 -13.97 -6.44
C MET A 131 -15.67 -14.76 -5.95
N LEU A 132 -15.40 -14.68 -4.66
CA LEU A 132 -14.30 -15.34 -3.98
C LEU A 132 -14.83 -16.39 -3.01
N ARG A 133 -14.04 -17.43 -2.75
CA ARG A 133 -14.20 -18.26 -1.55
C ARG A 133 -12.94 -18.23 -0.71
N VAL A 134 -13.12 -18.20 0.62
CA VAL A 134 -12.03 -18.14 1.60
C VAL A 134 -12.19 -19.23 2.66
N SER A 135 -11.07 -19.82 3.07
CA SER A 135 -10.99 -20.77 4.18
C SER A 135 -9.64 -20.60 4.90
N ASP A 136 -9.50 -21.20 6.07
CA ASP A 136 -8.22 -21.24 6.78
C ASP A 136 -7.15 -21.96 5.91
N LEU A 137 -5.91 -21.45 5.93
CA LEU A 137 -4.85 -22.01 5.10
C LEU A 137 -4.38 -23.37 5.60
N VAL A 138 -4.14 -23.53 6.89
CA VAL A 138 -3.64 -24.78 7.48
C VAL A 138 -4.82 -25.55 8.06
N THR A 139 -4.96 -26.81 7.63
CA THR A 139 -5.87 -27.77 8.25
C THR A 139 -5.28 -29.17 8.14
N ASP A 140 -5.25 -29.88 9.26
CA ASP A 140 -4.83 -31.28 9.34
C ASP A 140 -5.97 -32.25 9.01
N GLN A 141 -7.19 -31.75 8.77
CA GLN A 141 -8.39 -32.53 8.46
C GLN A 141 -9.14 -31.92 7.26
N PRO A 142 -9.15 -32.56 6.07
CA PRO A 142 -9.77 -31.97 4.87
C PRO A 142 -11.29 -31.86 4.94
N GLU A 143 -11.96 -32.74 5.70
CA GLU A 143 -13.41 -32.64 5.95
C GLU A 143 -13.79 -31.44 6.85
N ALA A 144 -12.79 -30.71 7.37
CA ALA A 144 -12.97 -29.52 8.21
C ALA A 144 -12.82 -28.19 7.45
N LEU A 145 -12.53 -28.20 6.14
CA LEU A 145 -12.49 -26.95 5.36
C LEU A 145 -13.88 -26.33 5.28
N SER A 146 -14.05 -25.22 6.00
CA SER A 146 -15.25 -24.38 5.95
C SER A 146 -14.98 -23.17 5.07
N TRP A 147 -15.64 -23.15 3.92
CA TRP A 147 -15.53 -22.06 2.96
C TRP A 147 -16.61 -21.02 3.20
N ASP A 148 -16.20 -19.77 3.33
CA ASP A 148 -17.10 -18.63 3.16
C ASP A 148 -17.00 -18.10 1.73
N THR A 149 -18.11 -17.61 1.20
CA THR A 149 -18.16 -16.94 -0.11
C THR A 149 -18.29 -15.45 0.10
N ILE A 150 -17.49 -14.67 -0.62
CA ILE A 150 -17.45 -13.22 -0.55
C ILE A 150 -17.60 -12.67 -1.96
N TRP A 151 -18.45 -11.65 -2.10
CA TRP A 151 -18.61 -10.89 -3.33
C TRP A 151 -17.91 -9.56 -3.17
N VAL A 152 -16.96 -9.28 -4.06
CA VAL A 152 -16.29 -7.98 -4.14
C VAL A 152 -16.86 -7.28 -5.37
N THR A 153 -17.75 -6.32 -5.14
CA THR A 153 -18.39 -5.53 -6.19
C THR A 153 -17.63 -4.21 -6.37
N HIS A 154 -17.38 -3.82 -7.61
CA HIS A 154 -16.78 -2.53 -7.94
C HIS A 154 -17.71 -1.39 -7.48
N ASP A 155 -17.20 -0.53 -6.60
CA ASP A 155 -17.83 0.73 -6.26
C ASP A 155 -17.27 1.85 -7.13
N GLN A 156 -18.09 2.38 -8.04
CA GLN A 156 -17.72 3.43 -9.00
C GLN A 156 -17.34 4.77 -8.34
N ASN A 157 -17.52 4.91 -7.02
CA ASN A 157 -17.09 6.11 -6.31
C ASN A 157 -15.61 6.08 -5.89
N VAL A 158 -14.96 4.91 -5.87
CA VAL A 158 -13.58 4.73 -5.38
C VAL A 158 -12.73 4.01 -6.42
N SER A 159 -11.40 4.14 -6.35
CA SER A 159 -10.51 3.45 -7.29
C SER A 159 -10.25 1.99 -6.90
N GLN A 160 -10.39 1.67 -5.60
CA GLN A 160 -10.13 0.35 -5.04
C GLN A 160 -11.24 -0.08 -4.07
N THR A 161 -11.78 -1.28 -4.29
CA THR A 161 -12.68 -1.93 -3.34
C THR A 161 -11.86 -2.74 -2.32
N HIS A 162 -12.03 -2.47 -1.03
CA HIS A 162 -11.22 -3.07 0.02
C HIS A 162 -11.91 -4.26 0.70
N LEU A 163 -11.15 -5.28 1.06
CA LEU A 163 -11.62 -6.53 1.66
C LEU A 163 -10.87 -6.81 2.96
N SER A 164 -11.61 -7.01 4.05
CA SER A 164 -11.08 -7.57 5.29
C SER A 164 -11.22 -9.09 5.26
N LEU A 165 -10.10 -9.80 5.13
CA LEU A 165 -10.06 -11.27 5.24
C LEU A 165 -10.16 -11.75 6.69
N LEU A 166 -9.84 -10.89 7.66
CA LEU A 166 -10.04 -11.16 9.09
C LEU A 166 -11.53 -11.28 9.44
N ASN A 167 -12.34 -10.37 8.89
CA ASN A 167 -13.79 -10.33 9.12
C ASN A 167 -14.60 -10.99 8.00
N ARG A 168 -13.95 -11.35 6.88
CA ARG A 168 -14.56 -11.93 5.68
C ARG A 168 -15.64 -11.01 5.07
N GLU A 169 -15.35 -9.70 5.01
CA GLU A 169 -16.29 -8.68 4.53
C GLU A 169 -15.61 -7.55 3.74
N VAL A 170 -16.32 -7.01 2.74
CA VAL A 170 -15.93 -5.77 2.06
C VAL A 170 -16.04 -4.60 3.04
N VAL A 171 -15.05 -3.72 3.03
CA VAL A 171 -14.92 -2.59 3.97
C VAL A 171 -14.78 -1.26 3.23
N ASP A 172 -15.32 -0.20 3.82
CA ASP A 172 -15.25 1.18 3.31
C ASP A 172 -13.99 1.88 3.86
N ILE A 173 -13.03 2.14 2.97
CA ILE A 173 -11.65 2.58 3.32
C ILE A 173 -11.18 3.76 2.47
N GLU A 174 -11.39 3.69 1.15
CA GLU A 174 -10.89 4.71 0.24
C GLU A 174 -11.90 5.85 0.14
N PRO A 175 -11.49 7.12 0.27
CA PRO A 175 -12.35 8.25 -0.07
C PRO A 175 -12.71 8.25 -1.55
N PRO A 176 -13.72 9.03 -1.97
CA PRO A 176 -14.11 9.10 -3.36
C PRO A 176 -12.94 9.47 -4.30
N THR A 177 -12.90 8.87 -5.49
CA THR A 177 -11.87 9.13 -6.50
C THR A 177 -11.78 10.62 -6.82
N GLY A 178 -10.54 11.13 -6.95
CA GLY A 178 -10.27 12.55 -7.22
C GLY A 178 -10.40 13.47 -6.01
N THR A 179 -10.64 12.93 -4.79
CA THR A 179 -10.68 13.75 -3.57
C THR A 179 -9.39 13.73 -2.76
N TRP A 180 -8.45 12.84 -3.09
CA TRP A 180 -7.19 12.65 -2.38
C TRP A 180 -6.08 12.28 -3.36
N GLU A 181 -4.83 12.57 -3.01
CA GLU A 181 -3.66 12.31 -3.88
C GLU A 181 -2.51 11.61 -3.16
N LEU A 182 -2.35 11.83 -1.84
CA LEU A 182 -1.28 11.25 -1.06
C LEU A 182 -1.80 10.20 -0.08
N TYR A 183 -1.10 9.08 0.00
CA TYR A 183 -1.40 8.00 0.95
C TYR A 183 -0.23 7.82 1.93
N PHE A 184 -0.38 8.34 3.15
CA PHE A 184 0.61 8.18 4.20
C PHE A 184 0.39 6.85 4.91
N THR A 185 1.39 5.98 4.90
CA THR A 185 1.26 4.62 5.45
C THR A 185 2.61 4.02 5.81
N GLN A 186 2.59 3.01 6.67
CA GLN A 186 3.63 1.99 6.67
C GLN A 186 3.42 1.02 5.51
N TYR A 187 4.48 0.48 4.90
CA TYR A 187 4.40 -0.53 3.86
C TYR A 187 5.67 -1.38 3.80
N THR A 188 5.57 -2.58 3.21
CA THR A 188 6.73 -3.44 2.95
C THR A 188 7.44 -2.96 1.68
N THR A 189 8.75 -2.73 1.79
CA THR A 189 9.66 -2.49 0.66
C THR A 189 10.65 -3.65 0.52
N LEU A 190 11.33 -3.72 -0.63
CA LEU A 190 12.32 -4.74 -0.96
C LEU A 190 13.68 -4.07 -1.15
N PHE A 191 14.60 -4.31 -0.22
CA PHE A 191 15.97 -3.83 -0.31
C PHE A 191 16.83 -4.80 -1.11
N GLU A 192 17.56 -4.30 -2.11
CA GLU A 192 18.56 -5.11 -2.79
C GLU A 192 19.67 -5.53 -1.81
N THR A 193 20.10 -6.79 -1.89
CA THR A 193 21.20 -7.32 -1.08
C THR A 193 22.36 -7.79 -1.98
N GLU A 194 23.56 -7.89 -1.42
CA GLU A 194 24.76 -8.35 -2.14
C GLU A 194 24.60 -9.76 -2.73
N ASP A 195 23.78 -10.61 -2.10
CA ASP A 195 23.53 -11.98 -2.50
C ASP A 195 22.42 -12.11 -3.57
N GLY A 196 21.79 -10.98 -3.95
CA GLY A 196 20.76 -10.91 -4.99
C GLY A 196 19.34 -11.26 -4.54
N GLU A 197 19.17 -11.74 -3.30
CA GLU A 197 17.85 -11.98 -2.71
C GLU A 197 17.36 -10.72 -1.99
N PRO A 198 16.24 -10.11 -2.40
CA PRO A 198 15.78 -8.87 -1.80
C PRO A 198 15.36 -9.08 -0.35
N LEU A 199 15.73 -8.13 0.52
CA LEU A 199 15.35 -8.11 1.93
C LEU A 199 14.05 -7.32 2.10
N GLU A 200 13.02 -7.99 2.58
CA GLU A 200 11.74 -7.36 2.93
C GLU A 200 11.87 -6.55 4.24
N TYR A 201 11.32 -5.34 4.24
CA TYR A 201 11.37 -4.47 5.42
C TYR A 201 10.18 -3.52 5.49
N LEU A 202 9.66 -3.27 6.69
CA LEU A 202 8.61 -2.28 6.91
C LEU A 202 9.21 -0.88 7.00
N VAL A 203 8.75 0.01 6.13
CA VAL A 203 9.10 1.43 6.12
C VAL A 203 7.85 2.28 6.26
N THR A 204 8.00 3.46 6.84
CA THR A 204 6.92 4.47 6.87
C THR A 204 7.20 5.50 5.78
N GLY A 205 6.23 5.81 4.93
CA GLY A 205 6.42 6.72 3.80
C GLY A 205 5.12 7.24 3.22
N VAL A 206 5.17 7.71 1.98
CA VAL A 206 4.03 8.24 1.25
C VAL A 206 3.95 7.56 -0.11
N LEU A 207 2.78 7.01 -0.42
CA LEU A 207 2.48 6.46 -1.75
C LEU A 207 1.56 7.42 -2.53
N SER A 208 1.70 7.45 -3.86
CA SER A 208 0.95 8.30 -4.79
C SER A 208 0.13 7.48 -5.79
N HIS A 209 -0.67 6.55 -5.29
CA HIS A 209 -1.44 5.61 -6.13
C HIS A 209 -2.90 6.04 -6.36
N ALA A 210 -3.25 7.30 -6.08
CA ALA A 210 -4.55 7.84 -6.46
C ALA A 210 -4.64 7.93 -7.99
N GLU A 211 -5.84 7.68 -8.53
CA GLU A 211 -6.04 7.62 -9.98
C GLU A 211 -5.61 8.91 -10.69
N GLY A 212 -4.76 8.77 -11.70
CA GLY A 212 -4.25 9.87 -12.53
C GLY A 212 -3.22 10.78 -11.85
N VAL A 213 -2.77 10.47 -10.63
CA VAL A 213 -1.63 11.16 -10.01
C VAL A 213 -0.33 10.68 -10.63
N ARG A 214 0.55 11.64 -10.95
CA ARG A 214 1.90 11.37 -11.48
C ARG A 214 2.92 12.20 -10.74
N VAL A 215 4.11 11.65 -10.57
CA VAL A 215 5.17 12.27 -9.76
C VAL A 215 6.46 12.32 -10.53
N LEU A 216 7.12 13.46 -10.49
CA LEU A 216 8.47 13.70 -10.99
C LEU A 216 9.35 14.00 -9.78
N GLN A 217 10.43 13.26 -9.61
CA GLN A 217 11.47 13.52 -8.62
C GLN A 217 12.75 13.99 -9.34
N PRO A 218 13.07 15.29 -9.29
CA PRO A 218 14.28 15.83 -9.88
C PRO A 218 15.57 15.26 -9.27
N GLU A 219 16.60 15.06 -10.11
CA GLU A 219 17.95 14.71 -9.65
C GLU A 219 18.77 15.92 -9.18
N ASP A 220 18.45 17.12 -9.69
CA ASP A 220 19.17 18.37 -9.40
C ASP A 220 18.24 19.60 -9.35
N GLY A 221 18.79 20.73 -8.92
CA GLY A 221 18.04 21.97 -8.70
C GLY A 221 17.47 22.09 -7.28
N ASP A 222 17.21 23.32 -6.85
CA ASP A 222 16.62 23.61 -5.54
C ASP A 222 15.15 24.00 -5.64
N TRP A 223 14.51 24.23 -4.49
CA TRP A 223 13.10 24.58 -4.38
C TRP A 223 12.74 25.83 -5.20
N GLU A 224 13.60 26.85 -5.21
CA GLU A 224 13.34 28.11 -5.92
C GLU A 224 13.51 27.95 -7.44
N TYR A 225 14.43 27.10 -7.89
CA TYR A 225 14.53 26.72 -9.29
C TYR A 225 13.26 25.98 -9.74
N TRP A 226 12.89 24.93 -8.99
CA TRP A 226 11.79 24.07 -9.40
C TRP A 226 10.47 24.81 -9.43
N LYS A 227 10.27 25.82 -8.57
CA LYS A 227 9.13 26.75 -8.57
C LYS A 227 8.84 27.44 -9.91
N GLU A 228 9.88 27.78 -10.66
CA GLU A 228 9.76 28.65 -11.84
C GLU A 228 9.99 27.89 -13.16
N VAL A 229 10.63 26.73 -13.11
CA VAL A 229 10.89 25.93 -14.30
C VAL A 229 9.62 25.22 -14.77
N GLU A 230 9.46 25.14 -16.10
CA GLU A 230 8.46 24.30 -16.75
C GLU A 230 8.83 22.82 -16.58
N TRP A 231 7.84 21.99 -16.28
CA TRP A 231 8.03 20.55 -16.07
C TRP A 231 7.80 19.79 -17.37
N ASN A 232 8.74 18.90 -17.73
CA ASN A 232 8.61 18.12 -18.95
C ASN A 232 7.68 16.93 -18.73
N SER A 233 6.71 16.75 -19.63
CA SER A 233 5.74 15.67 -19.54
C SER A 233 6.34 14.28 -19.68
N GLU A 234 7.54 14.15 -20.23
CA GLU A 234 8.23 12.87 -20.40
C GLU A 234 8.91 12.36 -19.12
N ASP A 235 9.07 13.22 -18.11
CA ASP A 235 9.81 12.89 -16.87
C ASP A 235 8.86 12.40 -15.75
N TRP A 236 7.55 12.38 -15.99
CA TRP A 236 6.56 11.90 -15.03
C TRP A 236 6.61 10.38 -14.87
N SER A 237 6.59 9.92 -13.62
CA SER A 237 6.37 8.51 -13.26
C SER A 237 4.96 8.29 -12.70
N GLU A 238 4.44 7.09 -12.96
CA GLU A 238 3.21 6.55 -12.38
C GLU A 238 3.51 5.55 -11.25
N ASP A 239 4.79 5.31 -10.93
CA ASP A 239 5.18 4.45 -9.82
C ASP A 239 4.64 5.04 -8.51
N TRP A 240 4.10 4.17 -7.66
CA TRP A 240 3.39 4.58 -6.46
C TRP A 240 4.31 5.06 -5.35
N ASP A 241 5.60 4.69 -5.36
CA ASP A 241 6.54 4.96 -4.28
C ASP A 241 7.61 5.99 -4.65
N VAL A 242 7.38 6.82 -5.68
CA VAL A 242 8.29 7.93 -6.04
C VAL A 242 8.49 8.88 -4.86
N LEU A 243 7.42 9.24 -4.12
CA LEU A 243 7.60 9.96 -2.85
C LEU A 243 8.24 9.07 -1.79
N GLY A 244 7.74 7.84 -1.69
CA GLY A 244 8.37 6.74 -0.99
C GLY A 244 8.71 7.01 0.48
N TRP A 245 9.81 6.40 0.90
CA TRP A 245 10.30 6.47 2.28
C TRP A 245 11.67 7.15 2.40
N ASP A 246 12.40 7.29 1.29
CA ASP A 246 13.84 7.57 1.19
C ASP A 246 14.21 9.05 1.41
N TRP A 247 13.21 9.93 1.51
CA TRP A 247 13.34 11.30 2.03
C TRP A 247 13.82 11.37 3.48
N LYS A 248 13.89 10.24 4.19
CA LYS A 248 14.55 10.12 5.49
C LYS A 248 15.44 8.89 5.56
N SER A 249 16.46 8.98 6.40
CA SER A 249 17.33 7.85 6.74
C SER A 249 17.48 7.72 8.25
N TYR A 250 17.65 6.48 8.73
CA TYR A 250 17.85 6.20 10.15
C TYR A 250 19.34 6.05 10.48
N SER A 251 19.83 6.84 11.44
CA SER A 251 21.18 6.74 11.99
C SER A 251 21.20 5.76 13.17
N LEU A 252 21.86 4.62 12.99
CA LEU A 252 22.04 3.65 14.08
C LEU A 252 22.92 4.21 15.22
N SER A 253 23.84 5.13 14.92
CA SER A 253 24.70 5.74 15.93
C SER A 253 23.96 6.75 16.80
N ASP A 254 23.06 7.53 16.19
CA ASP A 254 22.34 8.60 16.88
C ASP A 254 20.97 8.14 17.39
N GLY A 255 20.47 7.00 16.90
CA GLY A 255 19.15 6.48 17.25
C GLY A 255 18.01 7.36 16.74
N SER A 256 18.23 8.05 15.61
CA SER A 256 17.31 9.08 15.09
C SER A 256 17.23 9.06 13.57
N TYR A 257 16.14 9.62 13.05
CA TYR A 257 15.93 9.89 11.64
C TYR A 257 16.50 11.25 11.26
N THR A 258 17.11 11.32 10.08
CA THR A 258 17.52 12.56 9.42
C THR A 258 16.69 12.73 8.16
N ILE A 259 16.16 13.94 7.93
CA ILE A 259 15.34 14.28 6.77
C ILE A 259 16.21 14.93 5.70
N ASN A 260 16.06 14.48 4.46
CA ASN A 260 16.64 15.12 3.29
C ASN A 260 15.65 16.12 2.69
N SER A 261 15.65 17.35 3.21
CA SER A 261 14.76 18.43 2.72
C SER A 261 15.11 18.96 1.33
N ASP A 262 16.21 18.48 0.75
CA ASP A 262 16.61 18.81 -0.62
C ASP A 262 15.92 17.88 -1.64
N GLN A 263 15.32 16.77 -1.20
CA GLN A 263 14.44 15.98 -2.06
C GLN A 263 13.14 16.72 -2.32
N ILE A 264 12.91 16.99 -3.60
CA ILE A 264 11.78 17.74 -4.12
C ILE A 264 10.94 16.79 -4.97
N TYR A 265 9.63 16.95 -4.89
CA TYR A 265 8.67 16.19 -5.67
C TYR A 265 7.77 17.17 -6.41
N CYS A 266 7.67 16.99 -7.71
CA CYS A 266 6.67 17.63 -8.54
C CYS A 266 5.52 16.64 -8.69
N ILE A 267 4.28 17.07 -8.49
CA ILE A 267 3.11 16.20 -8.49
C ILE A 267 2.05 16.81 -9.41
N ALA A 268 1.60 16.03 -10.39
CA ALA A 268 0.48 16.37 -11.24
C ALA A 268 -0.74 15.54 -10.84
N THR A 269 -1.89 16.19 -10.65
CA THR A 269 -3.15 15.50 -10.34
C THR A 269 -3.91 15.12 -11.61
N SER A 270 -4.93 14.27 -11.48
CA SER A 270 -5.83 13.89 -12.58
C SER A 270 -6.58 15.08 -13.18
N GLU A 271 -6.76 16.16 -12.41
CA GLU A 271 -7.37 17.42 -12.85
C GLU A 271 -6.39 18.35 -13.59
N GLY A 272 -5.12 17.95 -13.73
CA GLY A 272 -4.06 18.75 -14.35
C GLY A 272 -3.51 19.86 -13.46
N ARG A 273 -3.69 19.75 -12.14
CA ARG A 273 -3.12 20.68 -11.17
C ARG A 273 -1.72 20.24 -10.78
N GLU A 274 -0.85 21.20 -10.51
CA GLU A 274 0.58 20.96 -10.30
C GLU A 274 1.02 21.45 -8.91
N PHE A 275 1.71 20.57 -8.18
CA PHE A 275 2.17 20.81 -6.81
C PHE A 275 3.65 20.50 -6.67
N LEU A 276 4.38 21.40 -6.03
CA LEU A 276 5.73 21.15 -5.54
C LEU A 276 5.64 20.71 -4.07
N LEU A 277 6.37 19.68 -3.69
CA LEU A 277 6.37 19.12 -2.33
C LEU A 277 7.79 18.81 -1.87
N ARG A 278 8.09 19.04 -0.59
CA ARG A 278 9.27 18.48 0.10
C ARG A 278 8.95 18.11 1.54
N PHE A 279 9.64 17.11 2.07
CA PHE A 279 9.52 16.72 3.47
C PHE A 279 10.47 17.55 4.35
N LEU A 280 10.01 17.90 5.54
CA LEU A 280 10.71 18.80 6.46
C LEU A 280 11.03 18.13 7.80
N ASP A 281 10.14 17.26 8.29
CA ASP A 281 10.30 16.60 9.59
C ASP A 281 9.56 15.25 9.64
N PHE A 282 9.98 14.37 10.54
CA PHE A 282 9.29 13.13 10.89
C PHE A 282 8.94 13.02 12.38
N TYR A 283 9.26 14.08 13.15
CA TYR A 283 9.02 14.15 14.58
C TYR A 283 7.89 15.11 14.94
N ASP A 284 7.21 14.81 16.04
CA ASP A 284 6.29 15.75 16.68
C ASP A 284 7.02 16.71 17.65
N GLU A 285 6.26 17.63 18.27
CA GLU A 285 6.79 18.62 19.21
C GLU A 285 7.44 18.00 20.47
N THR A 286 7.18 16.71 20.74
CA THR A 286 7.75 15.97 21.86
C THR A 286 8.98 15.14 21.47
N GLY A 287 9.30 15.07 20.18
CA GLY A 287 10.36 14.23 19.62
C GLY A 287 9.93 12.78 19.38
N ALA A 288 8.63 12.49 19.36
CA ALA A 288 8.11 11.19 18.95
C ALA A 288 8.04 11.12 17.41
N THR A 289 8.39 9.98 16.83
CA THR A 289 8.31 9.74 15.38
C THR A 289 6.86 9.57 14.92
N GLY A 290 6.61 9.69 13.62
CA GLY A 290 5.30 9.38 13.02
C GLY A 290 4.51 10.60 12.55
N ARG A 291 4.92 11.80 12.96
CA ARG A 291 4.40 13.06 12.41
C ARG A 291 5.24 13.48 11.21
N VAL A 292 4.70 13.33 10.01
CA VAL A 292 5.31 13.84 8.79
C VAL A 292 4.97 15.33 8.65
N THR A 293 5.99 16.19 8.66
CA THR A 293 5.86 17.60 8.31
C THR A 293 6.36 17.79 6.89
N TYR A 294 5.57 18.45 6.05
CA TYR A 294 5.90 18.67 4.64
C TYR A 294 5.44 20.06 4.20
N GLU A 295 6.13 20.59 3.20
CA GLU A 295 5.79 21.86 2.56
C GLU A 295 5.24 21.60 1.17
N THR A 296 4.12 22.24 0.83
CA THR A 296 3.52 22.17 -0.50
C THR A 296 3.34 23.55 -1.11
N LEU A 297 3.51 23.65 -2.42
CA LEU A 297 3.17 24.84 -3.21
C LEU A 297 2.41 24.41 -4.46
N GLU A 298 1.21 24.93 -4.64
CA GLU A 298 0.50 24.84 -5.92
C GLU A 298 1.00 25.94 -6.88
N ARG A 299 1.22 25.59 -8.15
CA ARG A 299 1.67 26.52 -9.21
C ARG A 299 0.57 26.85 -10.21
#